data_AF-A0A4R2NW83-F1
#
_entry.id   AF-A0A4R2NW83-F1
#
_cell.length_a   1.000
_cell.length_b   1.000
_cell.length_c   1.000
_cell.angle_alpha   90.00
_cell.angle_beta   90.00
_cell.angle_gamma   90.00
#
_symmetry.space_group_name_H-M   'P 1'
#
loop_
_entity.id
_entity.type
_entity.pdbx_description
1 polymer ?
#
loop_
_entity_poly.entity_id
_entity_poly.type
_entity_poly.pdbx_seq_one_letter_code
_entity_poly.pdbx_strand_id
1 'polypeptide(L)'
;MSEATLLFGVGATKAGTSWLHGYLAAHPQCHLRSIKELHFFDMAEAGKLEKARAELQETRAALAAKPMPGAPDRAAARRSRLHDMAALEQVYAQGDESGYLSYLREGQGDARLIADITPAYSLLPVGRLKRMAAMTSDVRFVYLLRDPVERMWSHVRMIARRRAAPGEDIGPRAGRILKRALRGEEAHIIERGDYRAVLGRLWAAVDPSRLFLGFYEELFSQAMIDRLCDFLGIAPRPAPLTERVHEGVPVPMSAAQRAAAAAALASQYDFVAERLGRMPPQWAAHRVGV
;
A
#
# COMPACT_ATOMS: atom_id res chain seq x y z
N MET A 1 -8.52 27.23 -12.02
CA MET A 1 -7.47 26.24 -11.73
C MET A 1 -8.13 24.86 -11.84
N SER A 2 -7.49 23.89 -12.49
CA SER A 2 -8.04 22.52 -12.57
C SER A 2 -8.09 21.89 -11.18
N GLU A 3 -9.12 21.10 -10.91
CA GLU A 3 -9.20 20.30 -9.68
C GLU A 3 -7.97 19.38 -9.56
N ALA A 4 -7.43 19.23 -8.35
CA ALA A 4 -6.30 18.33 -8.11
C ALA A 4 -6.70 16.87 -8.36
N THR A 5 -5.80 16.11 -8.97
CA THR A 5 -5.97 14.66 -9.16
C THR A 5 -6.01 13.96 -7.80
N LEU A 6 -7.02 13.12 -7.58
CA LEU A 6 -7.12 12.25 -6.40
C LEU A 6 -6.52 10.87 -6.73
N LEU A 7 -5.43 10.52 -6.06
CA LEU A 7 -4.77 9.22 -6.22
C LEU A 7 -5.15 8.24 -5.11
N PHE A 8 -5.57 7.04 -5.51
CA PHE A 8 -5.62 5.87 -4.65
C PHE A 8 -4.47 4.89 -4.94
N GLY A 9 -3.54 4.76 -4.00
CA GLY A 9 -2.52 3.71 -4.01
C GLY A 9 -3.07 2.44 -3.38
N VAL A 10 -3.72 1.59 -4.18
CA VAL A 10 -4.58 0.50 -3.69
C VAL A 10 -3.85 -0.82 -3.45
N GLY A 11 -2.56 -0.93 -3.81
CA GLY A 11 -1.80 -2.13 -3.54
C GLY A 11 -0.57 -2.31 -4.43
N ALA A 12 0.03 -3.49 -4.43
CA ALA A 12 -0.23 -4.59 -3.51
C ALA A 12 0.45 -4.37 -2.14
N THR A 13 -0.06 -5.02 -1.09
CA THR A 13 0.65 -5.06 0.20
C THR A 13 2.03 -5.70 -0.03
N LYS A 14 3.10 -5.06 0.47
CA LYS A 14 4.51 -5.47 0.31
C LYS A 14 5.09 -5.31 -1.11
N ALA A 15 4.48 -4.50 -1.97
CA ALA A 15 4.96 -4.20 -3.33
C ALA A 15 5.50 -2.76 -3.52
N GLY A 16 5.96 -2.10 -2.45
CA GLY A 16 6.63 -0.79 -2.57
C GLY A 16 5.73 0.44 -2.36
N THR A 17 4.47 0.26 -1.95
CA THR A 17 3.55 1.39 -1.66
C THR A 17 4.10 2.37 -0.62
N SER A 18 4.90 1.89 0.34
CA SER A 18 5.57 2.77 1.30
C SER A 18 6.62 3.67 0.70
N TRP A 19 7.36 3.19 -0.32
CA TRP A 19 8.32 3.99 -1.07
C TRP A 19 7.57 5.01 -1.94
N LEU A 20 6.51 4.58 -2.63
CA LEU A 20 5.65 5.46 -3.42
C LEU A 20 5.10 6.62 -2.59
N HIS A 21 4.61 6.33 -1.38
CA HIS A 21 4.17 7.36 -0.45
C HIS A 21 5.29 8.34 -0.09
N GLY A 22 6.49 7.85 0.20
CA GLY A 22 7.64 8.70 0.53
C GLY A 22 8.01 9.63 -0.64
N TYR A 23 8.07 9.07 -1.86
CA TYR A 23 8.34 9.83 -3.08
C TYR A 23 7.32 10.94 -3.31
N LEU A 24 6.02 10.61 -3.25
CA LEU A 24 4.96 11.60 -3.47
C LEU A 24 4.87 12.63 -2.34
N ALA A 25 5.07 12.24 -1.08
CA ALA A 25 5.05 13.16 0.04
C ALA A 25 6.21 14.19 -0.01
N ALA A 26 7.32 13.86 -0.68
CA ALA A 26 8.44 14.77 -0.91
C ALA A 26 8.31 15.61 -2.19
N HIS A 27 7.28 15.37 -3.01
CA HIS A 27 7.09 16.03 -4.29
C HIS A 27 6.35 17.38 -4.12
N PRO A 28 6.87 18.51 -4.64
CA PRO A 28 6.30 19.84 -4.36
C PRO A 28 4.93 20.10 -4.99
N GLN A 29 4.53 19.31 -5.99
CA GLN A 29 3.19 19.38 -6.58
C GLN A 29 2.19 18.41 -5.94
N CYS A 30 2.58 17.73 -4.86
CA CYS A 30 1.75 16.75 -4.19
C CYS A 30 1.47 17.21 -2.76
N HIS A 31 0.25 16.95 -2.30
CA HIS A 31 -0.16 17.14 -0.92
C HIS A 31 -0.62 15.79 -0.35
N LEU A 32 0.18 15.23 0.56
CA LEU A 32 -0.16 14.03 1.30
C LEU A 32 -0.23 14.37 2.78
N ARG A 33 -1.24 13.81 3.47
CA ARG A 33 -1.32 13.89 4.92
C ARG A 33 -0.17 13.09 5.55
N SER A 34 0.16 13.41 6.80
CA SER A 34 1.25 12.76 7.53
C SER A 34 0.96 11.30 7.93
N ILE A 35 -0.31 10.88 7.80
CA ILE A 35 -0.77 9.53 8.11
C ILE A 35 -0.75 8.68 6.85
N LYS A 36 -0.04 7.56 6.95
CA LYS A 36 -0.02 6.52 5.92
C LYS A 36 -1.12 5.51 6.18
N GLU A 37 -1.69 4.95 5.11
CA GLU A 37 -2.72 3.92 5.15
C GLU A 37 -3.93 4.37 6.00
N LEU A 38 -4.80 5.21 5.42
CA LEU A 38 -5.93 5.81 6.13
C LEU A 38 -7.02 4.80 6.48
N HIS A 39 -7.07 3.64 5.82
CA HIS A 39 -8.01 2.56 6.14
C HIS A 39 -9.50 2.98 6.24
N PHE A 40 -9.90 4.04 5.53
CA PHE A 40 -11.27 4.57 5.63
C PHE A 40 -12.26 3.60 4.99
N PHE A 41 -12.06 3.27 3.71
CA PHE A 41 -13.02 2.47 2.96
C PHE A 41 -13.11 1.01 3.41
N ASP A 42 -12.00 0.36 3.77
CA ASP A 42 -12.02 -1.03 4.23
C ASP A 42 -12.57 -1.16 5.65
N MET A 43 -12.34 -0.18 6.54
CA MET A 43 -13.00 -0.17 7.84
C MET A 43 -14.49 0.18 7.72
N ALA A 44 -14.87 1.09 6.83
CA ALA A 44 -16.28 1.38 6.55
C ALA A 44 -17.00 0.14 5.99
N GLU A 45 -16.41 -0.54 5.01
CA GLU A 45 -16.97 -1.76 4.41
C GLU A 45 -17.10 -2.90 5.44
N ALA A 46 -16.18 -2.97 6.40
CA ALA A 46 -16.22 -3.97 7.47
C ALA A 46 -17.09 -3.58 8.67
N GLY A 47 -17.70 -2.38 8.69
CA GLY A 47 -18.46 -1.87 9.84
C GLY A 47 -17.59 -1.60 11.08
N LYS A 48 -16.32 -1.22 10.88
CA LYS A 48 -15.29 -1.11 11.93
C LYS A 48 -14.76 0.31 12.14
N LEU A 49 -15.41 1.34 11.62
CA LEU A 49 -14.96 2.73 11.76
C LEU A 49 -14.81 3.16 13.23
N GLU A 50 -15.79 2.88 14.10
CA GLU A 50 -15.68 3.23 15.53
C GLU A 50 -14.54 2.50 16.22
N LYS A 51 -14.28 1.24 15.84
CA LYS A 51 -13.12 0.50 16.34
C LYS A 51 -11.81 1.16 15.88
N ALA A 52 -11.69 1.47 14.59
CA ALA A 52 -10.51 2.14 14.03
C ALA A 52 -10.28 3.52 14.67
N ARG A 53 -11.37 4.25 14.96
CA ARG A 53 -11.35 5.51 15.71
C ARG A 53 -10.82 5.34 17.12
N ALA A 54 -11.30 4.37 17.87
CA ALA A 54 -10.82 4.11 19.23
C ALA A 54 -9.32 3.75 19.25
N GLU A 55 -8.86 2.90 18.32
CA GLU A 55 -7.44 2.54 18.17
C GLU A 55 -6.57 3.76 17.80
N LEU A 56 -7.09 4.63 16.92
CA LEU A 56 -6.42 5.88 16.53
C LEU A 56 -6.33 6.87 17.70
N GLN A 57 -7.40 7.00 18.48
CA GLN A 57 -7.47 7.84 19.69
C GLN A 57 -6.42 7.40 20.72
N GLU A 58 -6.33 6.11 21.01
CA GLU A 58 -5.33 5.56 21.92
C GLU A 58 -3.91 5.84 21.41
N THR A 59 -3.68 5.59 20.11
CA THR A 59 -2.38 5.85 19.47
C THR A 59 -2.01 7.35 19.53
N ARG A 60 -2.98 8.25 19.30
CA ARG A 60 -2.77 9.70 19.37
C ARG A 60 -2.45 10.13 20.80
N ALA A 61 -3.21 9.66 21.79
CA ALA A 61 -2.99 9.96 23.19
C ALA A 61 -1.60 9.51 23.65
N ALA A 62 -1.19 8.29 23.29
CA ALA A 62 0.14 7.77 23.59
C ALA A 62 1.26 8.57 22.91
N LEU A 63 1.03 9.12 21.71
CA LEU A 63 1.99 10.00 21.04
C LEU A 63 2.06 11.39 21.69
N ALA A 64 0.92 11.95 22.08
CA ALA A 64 0.82 13.26 22.72
C ALA A 64 1.45 13.27 24.13
N ALA A 65 1.37 12.16 24.87
CA ALA A 65 1.98 12.02 26.18
C ALA A 65 3.52 11.98 26.15
N LYS A 66 4.15 11.71 24.99
CA LYS A 66 5.61 11.68 24.87
C LYS A 66 6.17 13.10 24.86
N PRO A 67 7.34 13.35 25.50
CA PRO A 67 8.02 14.65 25.41
C PRO A 67 8.25 15.07 23.97
N MET A 68 8.02 16.35 23.67
CA MET A 68 8.26 16.89 22.33
C MET A 68 9.74 16.76 21.96
N PRO A 69 10.07 16.41 20.70
CA PRO A 69 11.46 16.42 20.24
C PRO A 69 12.07 17.81 20.39
N GLY A 70 13.33 17.89 20.85
CA GLY A 70 14.04 19.17 20.95
C GLY A 70 14.40 19.79 19.59
N ALA A 71 14.55 18.97 18.54
CA ALA A 71 14.83 19.45 17.19
C ALA A 71 13.57 20.10 16.57
N PRO A 72 13.63 21.37 16.08
CA PRO A 72 12.45 22.11 15.60
C PRO A 72 11.64 21.37 14.53
N ASP A 73 12.31 20.81 13.53
CA ASP A 73 11.65 20.11 12.41
C ASP A 73 10.91 18.85 12.89
N ARG A 74 11.53 18.09 13.80
CA ARG A 74 10.91 16.90 14.39
C ARG A 74 9.72 17.28 15.28
N ALA A 75 9.79 18.42 15.97
CA ALA A 75 8.67 18.95 16.74
C ALA A 75 7.51 19.39 15.83
N ALA A 76 7.80 20.08 14.72
CA ALA A 76 6.81 20.48 13.73
C ALA A 76 6.13 19.27 13.08
N ALA A 77 6.90 18.27 12.67
CA ALA A 77 6.37 17.01 12.13
C ALA A 77 5.48 16.28 13.14
N ARG A 78 5.85 16.26 14.44
CA ARG A 78 4.98 15.67 15.47
C ARG A 78 3.67 16.46 15.64
N ARG A 79 3.71 17.80 15.62
CA ARG A 79 2.49 18.63 15.71
C ARG A 79 1.55 18.39 14.53
N SER A 80 2.08 18.42 13.31
CA SER A 80 1.32 18.11 12.10
C SER A 80 0.71 16.71 12.17
N ARG A 81 1.47 15.72 12.64
CA ARG A 81 0.94 14.36 12.82
C ARG A 81 -0.18 14.27 13.84
N LEU A 82 -0.05 14.92 14.99
CA LEU A 82 -1.12 14.94 16.01
C LEU A 82 -2.39 15.63 15.48
N HIS A 83 -2.22 16.71 14.72
CA HIS A 83 -3.32 17.40 14.05
C HIS A 83 -4.06 16.49 13.06
N ASP A 84 -3.31 15.84 12.16
CA ASP A 84 -3.89 14.93 11.17
C ASP A 84 -4.59 13.72 11.82
N MET A 85 -4.08 13.22 12.95
CA MET A 85 -4.72 12.13 13.68
C MET A 85 -6.04 12.57 14.29
N ALA A 86 -6.09 13.77 14.88
CA ALA A 86 -7.32 14.32 15.43
C ALA A 86 -8.36 14.58 14.32
N ALA A 87 -7.94 15.06 13.15
CA ALA A 87 -8.83 15.26 12.01
C ALA A 87 -9.35 13.92 11.45
N LEU A 88 -8.50 12.89 11.32
CA LEU A 88 -8.90 11.56 10.88
C LEU A 88 -9.87 10.87 11.88
N GLU A 89 -9.72 11.12 13.18
CA GLU A 89 -10.71 10.67 14.17
C GLU A 89 -12.12 11.22 13.89
N GLN A 90 -12.22 12.48 13.44
CA GLN A 90 -13.51 13.07 13.06
C GLN A 90 -14.05 12.46 11.77
N VAL A 91 -13.17 12.18 10.80
CA VAL A 91 -13.55 11.47 9.56
C VAL A 91 -14.15 10.10 9.88
N TYR A 92 -13.54 9.33 10.78
CA TYR A 92 -14.10 8.04 11.19
C TYR A 92 -15.43 8.18 11.94
N ALA A 93 -15.57 9.21 12.77
CA ALA A 93 -16.81 9.47 13.51
C ALA A 93 -17.99 9.84 12.59
N GLN A 94 -17.72 10.63 11.54
CA GLN A 94 -18.71 11.01 10.54
C GLN A 94 -19.02 9.83 9.61
N GLY A 95 -17.98 9.10 9.18
CA GLY A 95 -18.10 7.90 8.37
C GLY A 95 -18.54 8.13 6.93
N ASP A 96 -18.55 9.39 6.46
CA ASP A 96 -18.97 9.75 5.10
C ASP A 96 -17.79 10.12 4.19
N GLU A 97 -18.00 9.91 2.88
CA GLU A 97 -16.96 10.08 1.86
C GLU A 97 -16.62 11.58 1.64
N SER A 98 -17.50 12.51 2.02
CA SER A 98 -17.31 13.95 1.86
C SER A 98 -16.37 14.54 2.92
N GLY A 99 -16.51 14.09 4.17
CA GLY A 99 -15.59 14.41 5.26
C GLY A 99 -14.20 13.82 4.99
N TYR A 100 -14.14 12.58 4.48
CA TYR A 100 -12.90 11.95 4.04
C TYR A 100 -12.20 12.74 2.91
N LEU A 101 -12.93 13.19 1.89
CA LEU A 101 -12.35 13.99 0.82
C LEU A 101 -11.89 15.37 1.32
N SER A 102 -12.66 16.01 2.21
CA SER A 102 -12.30 17.28 2.84
C SER A 102 -11.00 17.16 3.65
N TYR A 103 -10.84 16.05 4.38
CA TYR A 103 -9.61 15.73 5.09
C TYR A 103 -8.40 15.64 4.16
N LEU A 104 -8.52 14.98 3.00
CA LEU A 104 -7.42 14.91 2.03
C LEU A 104 -7.06 16.26 1.41
N ARG A 105 -8.01 17.20 1.32
CA ARG A 105 -7.82 18.52 0.70
C ARG A 105 -7.34 19.60 1.66
N GLU A 106 -7.55 19.43 2.95
CA GLU A 106 -7.18 20.44 3.93
C GLU A 106 -5.66 20.69 3.88
N GLY A 107 -5.28 21.93 3.56
CA GLY A 107 -3.88 22.32 3.40
C GLY A 107 -3.28 22.04 2.01
N GLN A 108 -4.09 21.65 1.01
CA GLN A 108 -3.56 21.31 -0.33
C GLN A 108 -2.87 22.49 -1.05
N GLY A 109 -3.32 23.72 -0.80
CA GLY A 109 -2.82 24.90 -1.52
C GLY A 109 -2.89 24.73 -3.05
N ASP A 110 -1.76 24.95 -3.72
CA ASP A 110 -1.60 24.82 -5.17
C ASP A 110 -1.13 23.42 -5.61
N ALA A 111 -1.14 22.43 -4.71
CA ALA A 111 -0.79 21.06 -5.07
C ALA A 111 -1.74 20.51 -6.15
N ARG A 112 -1.16 19.80 -7.12
CA ARG A 112 -1.87 19.19 -8.26
C ARG A 112 -2.38 17.79 -7.97
N LEU A 113 -1.85 17.15 -6.93
CA LEU A 113 -2.16 15.79 -6.54
C LEU A 113 -2.42 15.70 -5.03
N ILE A 114 -3.53 15.06 -4.66
CA ILE A 114 -3.77 14.54 -3.30
C ILE A 114 -3.81 13.02 -3.35
N ALA A 115 -3.43 12.33 -2.27
CA ALA A 115 -3.38 10.86 -2.31
C ALA A 115 -3.73 10.17 -0.98
N ASP A 116 -4.36 9.00 -1.10
CA ASP A 116 -4.43 7.97 -0.07
C ASP A 116 -3.79 6.68 -0.58
N ILE A 117 -2.76 6.22 0.11
CA ILE A 117 -2.08 4.98 -0.23
C ILE A 117 -2.39 3.96 0.86
N THR A 118 -3.47 3.22 0.64
CA THR A 118 -3.93 2.11 1.49
C THR A 118 -3.99 0.82 0.66
N PRO A 119 -2.97 -0.07 0.78
CA PRO A 119 -2.89 -1.32 0.01
C PRO A 119 -4.05 -2.30 0.21
N ALA A 120 -4.85 -2.14 1.27
CA ALA A 120 -6.02 -2.97 1.53
C ALA A 120 -7.20 -2.64 0.62
N TYR A 121 -7.25 -1.44 0.03
CA TYR A 121 -8.36 -1.02 -0.83
C TYR A 121 -8.51 -1.88 -2.08
N SER A 122 -7.45 -2.53 -2.57
CA SER A 122 -7.54 -3.49 -3.68
C SER A 122 -8.43 -4.71 -3.41
N LEU A 123 -8.77 -4.99 -2.13
CA LEU A 123 -9.65 -6.08 -1.74
C LEU A 123 -11.13 -5.66 -1.64
N LEU A 124 -11.43 -4.37 -1.82
CA LEU A 124 -12.79 -3.86 -1.73
C LEU A 124 -13.69 -4.42 -2.84
N PRO A 125 -15.00 -4.56 -2.60
CA PRO A 125 -15.94 -4.94 -3.64
C PRO A 125 -15.94 -3.96 -4.82
N VAL A 126 -16.23 -4.47 -6.02
CA VAL A 126 -16.30 -3.67 -7.27
C VAL A 126 -17.20 -2.44 -7.11
N GLY A 127 -18.34 -2.57 -6.43
CA GLY A 127 -19.25 -1.45 -6.18
C GLY A 127 -18.62 -0.32 -5.36
N ARG A 128 -17.79 -0.65 -4.37
CA ARG A 128 -17.05 0.35 -3.59
C ARG A 128 -15.96 1.02 -4.43
N LEU A 129 -15.19 0.25 -5.18
CA LEU A 129 -14.16 0.78 -6.08
C LEU A 129 -14.75 1.73 -7.13
N LYS A 130 -15.95 1.42 -7.67
CA LYS A 130 -16.68 2.33 -8.57
C LYS A 130 -17.05 3.65 -7.91
N ARG A 131 -17.53 3.62 -6.65
CA ARG A 131 -17.80 4.86 -5.89
C ARG A 131 -16.54 5.68 -5.69
N MET A 132 -15.44 5.03 -5.27
CA MET A 132 -14.13 5.70 -5.13
C MET A 132 -13.68 6.36 -6.45
N ALA A 133 -13.83 5.68 -7.58
CA ALA A 133 -13.45 6.20 -8.90
C ALA A 133 -14.30 7.39 -9.39
N ALA A 134 -15.46 7.64 -8.76
CA ALA A 134 -16.38 8.72 -9.08
C ALA A 134 -16.38 9.86 -8.04
N MET A 135 -15.47 9.84 -7.06
CA MET A 135 -15.45 10.83 -5.97
C MET A 135 -15.12 12.25 -6.43
N THR A 136 -14.30 12.40 -7.47
CA THR A 136 -13.92 13.68 -8.07
C THR A 136 -13.90 13.54 -9.60
N SER A 137 -13.69 14.66 -10.30
CA SER A 137 -13.60 14.64 -11.76
C SER A 137 -12.39 13.84 -12.28
N ASP A 138 -11.30 13.81 -11.51
CA ASP A 138 -10.05 13.11 -11.86
C ASP A 138 -9.56 12.24 -10.68
N VAL A 139 -9.99 10.99 -10.67
CA VAL A 139 -9.53 9.95 -9.74
C VAL A 139 -8.67 8.95 -10.49
N ARG A 140 -7.49 8.66 -9.96
CA ARG A 140 -6.54 7.70 -10.54
C ARG A 140 -6.16 6.64 -9.52
N PHE A 141 -5.92 5.42 -10.00
CA PHE A 141 -5.54 4.27 -9.19
C PHE A 141 -4.14 3.81 -9.57
N VAL A 142 -3.32 3.50 -8.57
CA VAL A 142 -2.03 2.84 -8.76
C VAL A 142 -2.04 1.49 -8.06
N TYR A 143 -1.68 0.44 -8.81
CA TYR A 143 -1.44 -0.89 -8.28
C TYR A 143 -0.06 -1.40 -8.69
N LEU A 144 0.79 -1.65 -7.70
CA LEU A 144 2.13 -2.20 -7.86
C LEU A 144 2.11 -3.70 -7.63
N LEU A 145 2.49 -4.47 -8.66
CA LEU A 145 2.76 -5.89 -8.56
C LEU A 145 4.18 -6.13 -8.05
N ARG A 146 4.43 -7.28 -7.45
CA ARG A 146 5.77 -7.74 -7.04
C ARG A 146 5.80 -9.25 -7.24
N ASP A 147 6.99 -9.84 -7.39
CA ASP A 147 7.11 -11.29 -7.46
C ASP A 147 6.22 -11.96 -6.37
N PRO A 148 5.27 -12.83 -6.75
CA PRO A 148 4.31 -13.43 -5.83
C PRO A 148 4.94 -14.07 -4.59
N VAL A 149 6.04 -14.81 -4.76
CA VAL A 149 6.77 -15.48 -3.68
C VAL A 149 7.47 -14.48 -2.78
N GLU A 150 8.20 -13.51 -3.34
CA GLU A 150 8.89 -12.47 -2.59
C GLU A 150 7.92 -11.57 -1.81
N ARG A 151 6.76 -11.24 -2.42
CA ARG A 151 5.68 -10.50 -1.77
C ARG A 151 5.10 -11.30 -0.60
N MET A 152 4.77 -12.59 -0.83
CA MET A 152 4.25 -13.47 0.22
C MET A 152 5.26 -13.60 1.36
N TRP A 153 6.54 -13.84 1.06
CA TRP A 153 7.57 -13.98 2.08
C TRP A 153 7.78 -12.70 2.88
N SER A 154 7.79 -11.55 2.21
CA SER A 154 7.84 -10.26 2.88
C SER A 154 6.67 -10.07 3.85
N HIS A 155 5.47 -10.55 3.47
CA HIS A 155 4.29 -10.47 4.33
C HIS A 155 4.38 -11.44 5.52
N VAL A 156 4.79 -12.68 5.28
CA VAL A 156 5.04 -13.70 6.31
C VAL A 156 6.06 -13.18 7.34
N ARG A 157 7.19 -12.63 6.90
CA ARG A 157 8.21 -12.04 7.80
C ARG A 157 7.66 -10.89 8.62
N MET A 158 6.82 -10.04 8.02
CA MET A 158 6.17 -8.93 8.73
C MET A 158 5.26 -9.44 9.86
N ILE A 159 4.44 -10.45 9.57
CA ILE A 159 3.53 -11.05 10.57
C ILE A 159 4.34 -11.76 11.66
N ALA A 160 5.38 -12.51 11.28
CA ALA A 160 6.26 -13.18 12.22
C ALA A 160 6.86 -12.19 13.22
N ARG A 161 7.39 -11.05 12.73
CA ARG A 161 7.94 -9.98 13.56
C ARG A 161 6.90 -9.33 14.45
N ARG A 162 5.71 -9.01 13.94
CA ARG A 162 4.64 -8.37 14.72
C ARG A 162 4.13 -9.25 15.85
N ARG A 163 4.09 -10.56 15.64
CA ARG A 163 3.59 -11.52 16.64
C ARG A 163 4.70 -11.96 17.61
N ALA A 164 5.98 -11.74 17.30
CA ALA A 164 7.12 -12.31 18.03
C ALA A 164 7.18 -11.80 19.47
N ALA A 165 7.44 -12.71 20.41
CA ALA A 165 7.77 -12.31 21.78
C ALA A 165 9.16 -11.65 21.80
N PRO A 166 9.45 -10.80 22.81
CA PRO A 166 10.79 -10.25 22.99
C PRO A 166 11.87 -11.35 22.98
N GLY A 167 12.87 -11.23 22.11
CA GLY A 167 13.98 -12.19 21.98
C GLY A 167 13.69 -13.45 21.16
N GLU A 168 12.48 -13.63 20.62
CA GLU A 168 12.15 -14.82 19.82
C GLU A 168 12.76 -14.78 18.41
N ASP A 169 13.27 -15.92 17.93
CA ASP A 169 13.77 -16.08 16.57
C ASP A 169 12.63 -16.02 15.54
N ILE A 170 12.76 -15.09 14.59
CA ILE A 170 11.81 -14.82 13.53
C ILE A 170 11.81 -15.93 12.47
N GLY A 171 12.94 -16.60 12.22
CA GLY A 171 13.09 -17.58 11.14
C GLY A 171 12.14 -18.78 11.27
N PRO A 172 12.23 -19.57 12.35
CA PRO A 172 11.34 -20.70 12.59
C PRO A 172 9.86 -20.31 12.61
N ARG A 173 9.55 -19.14 13.18
CA ARG A 173 8.18 -18.60 13.21
C ARG A 173 7.66 -18.25 11.82
N ALA A 174 8.46 -17.58 11.00
CA ALA A 174 8.12 -17.30 9.60
C ALA A 174 7.88 -18.59 8.82
N GLY A 175 8.69 -19.62 9.03
CA GLY A 175 8.48 -20.94 8.44
C GLY A 175 7.15 -21.60 8.84
N ARG A 176 6.75 -21.51 10.12
CA ARG A 176 5.44 -22.00 10.59
C ARG A 176 4.29 -21.22 9.96
N ILE A 177 4.37 -19.89 9.92
CA ILE A 177 3.34 -19.04 9.30
C ILE A 177 3.20 -19.35 7.81
N LEU A 178 4.32 -19.54 7.09
CA LEU A 178 4.28 -19.94 5.68
C LEU A 178 3.54 -21.28 5.50
N LYS A 179 3.87 -22.30 6.29
CA LYS A 179 3.18 -23.60 6.23
C LYS A 179 1.66 -23.45 6.46
N ARG A 180 1.27 -22.64 7.46
CA ARG A 180 -0.14 -22.33 7.73
C ARG A 180 -0.83 -21.61 6.57
N ALA A 181 -0.15 -20.62 5.97
CA ALA A 181 -0.65 -19.91 4.80
C ALA A 181 -0.91 -20.85 3.61
N LEU A 182 0.03 -21.78 3.35
CA LEU A 182 -0.10 -22.78 2.29
C LEU A 182 -1.21 -23.81 2.56
N ARG A 183 -1.60 -24.00 3.83
CA ARG A 183 -2.78 -24.80 4.22
C ARG A 183 -4.08 -23.99 4.27
N GLY A 184 -4.07 -22.71 3.91
CA GLY A 184 -5.24 -21.83 3.94
C GLY A 184 -5.59 -21.25 5.32
N GLU A 185 -4.79 -21.48 6.36
CA GLU A 185 -5.05 -21.00 7.72
C GLU A 185 -4.67 -19.53 7.95
N GLU A 186 -4.01 -18.90 6.98
CA GLU A 186 -3.65 -17.48 6.99
C GLU A 186 -4.16 -16.81 5.70
N ALA A 187 -5.47 -16.94 5.44
CA ALA A 187 -6.13 -16.51 4.19
C ALA A 187 -5.74 -15.09 3.73
N HIS A 188 -5.66 -14.13 4.66
CA HIS A 188 -5.24 -12.75 4.38
C HIS A 188 -3.86 -12.61 3.72
N ILE A 189 -2.94 -13.58 3.89
CA ILE A 189 -1.65 -13.58 3.21
C ILE A 189 -1.83 -13.89 1.72
N ILE A 190 -2.66 -14.89 1.42
CA ILE A 190 -2.96 -15.37 0.07
C ILE A 190 -3.82 -14.35 -0.67
N GLU A 191 -4.92 -13.89 -0.07
CA GLU A 191 -5.86 -12.92 -0.66
C GLU A 191 -5.15 -11.63 -1.12
N ARG A 192 -4.22 -11.10 -0.31
CA ARG A 192 -3.43 -9.90 -0.64
C ARG A 192 -2.43 -10.10 -1.79
N GLY A 193 -2.27 -11.32 -2.28
CA GLY A 193 -1.45 -11.69 -3.43
C GLY A 193 -2.21 -12.39 -4.55
N ASP A 194 -3.54 -12.44 -4.45
CA ASP A 194 -4.38 -13.00 -5.52
C ASP A 194 -4.58 -11.94 -6.61
N TYR A 195 -3.56 -11.81 -7.47
CA TYR A 195 -3.56 -10.87 -8.58
C TYR A 195 -4.71 -11.13 -9.55
N ARG A 196 -5.10 -12.39 -9.77
CA ARG A 196 -6.27 -12.73 -10.58
C ARG A 196 -7.53 -12.06 -10.07
N ALA A 197 -7.83 -12.26 -8.79
CA ALA A 197 -9.03 -11.69 -8.21
C ALA A 197 -8.94 -10.16 -8.08
N VAL A 198 -7.79 -9.63 -7.67
CA VAL A 198 -7.61 -8.18 -7.48
C VAL A 198 -7.68 -7.41 -8.80
N LEU A 199 -6.92 -7.81 -9.82
CA LEU A 199 -6.96 -7.13 -11.12
C LEU A 199 -8.33 -7.27 -11.77
N GLY A 200 -9.00 -8.42 -11.62
CA GLY A 200 -10.39 -8.59 -12.07
C GLY A 200 -11.34 -7.56 -11.46
N ARG A 201 -11.23 -7.27 -10.15
CA ARG A 201 -12.04 -6.25 -9.48
C ARG A 201 -11.71 -4.83 -9.97
N LEU A 202 -10.42 -4.52 -10.13
CA LEU A 202 -9.97 -3.20 -10.58
C LEU A 202 -10.42 -2.92 -12.02
N TRP A 203 -10.22 -3.85 -12.94
CA TRP A 203 -10.68 -3.72 -14.33
C TRP A 203 -12.20 -3.63 -14.47
N ALA A 204 -12.95 -4.25 -13.56
CA ALA A 204 -14.41 -4.14 -13.54
C ALA A 204 -14.92 -2.80 -12.95
N ALA A 205 -14.07 -2.06 -12.24
CA ALA A 205 -14.46 -0.87 -11.49
C ALA A 205 -13.87 0.44 -12.03
N VAL A 206 -12.67 0.40 -12.60
CA VAL A 206 -11.87 1.57 -12.95
C VAL A 206 -11.59 1.56 -14.45
N ASP A 207 -11.77 2.72 -15.09
CA ASP A 207 -11.37 2.91 -16.48
C ASP A 207 -9.87 2.62 -16.66
N PRO A 208 -9.45 1.85 -17.68
CA PRO A 208 -8.04 1.53 -17.89
C PRO A 208 -7.12 2.75 -17.99
N SER A 209 -7.60 3.89 -18.51
CA SER A 209 -6.83 5.15 -18.58
C SER A 209 -6.61 5.79 -17.21
N ARG A 210 -7.39 5.40 -16.19
CA ARG A 210 -7.29 5.86 -14.79
C ARG A 210 -6.66 4.81 -13.89
N LEU A 211 -6.13 3.71 -14.44
CA LEU A 211 -5.48 2.63 -13.69
C LEU A 211 -4.04 2.43 -14.17
N PHE A 212 -3.08 2.73 -13.30
CA PHE A 212 -1.68 2.44 -13.52
C PHE A 212 -1.29 1.11 -12.88
N LEU A 213 -0.72 0.23 -13.70
CA LEU A 213 -0.11 -1.02 -13.26
C LEU A 213 1.40 -0.94 -13.41
N GLY A 214 2.13 -1.17 -12.32
CA GLY A 214 3.60 -1.17 -12.30
C GLY A 214 4.16 -2.41 -11.63
N PHE A 215 5.39 -2.79 -11.97
CA PHE A 215 6.13 -3.83 -11.25
C PHE A 215 7.10 -3.20 -10.27
N TYR A 216 7.16 -3.74 -9.06
CA TYR A 216 8.08 -3.35 -8.00
C TYR A 216 9.53 -3.42 -8.46
N GLU A 217 9.88 -4.44 -9.25
CA GLU A 217 11.23 -4.66 -9.77
C GLU A 217 11.67 -3.54 -10.73
N GLU A 218 10.73 -2.79 -11.31
CA GLU A 218 10.97 -1.67 -12.23
C GLU A 218 10.79 -0.31 -11.55
N LEU A 219 10.23 -0.27 -10.33
CA LEU A 219 9.91 0.96 -9.59
C LEU A 219 11.14 1.82 -9.30
N PHE A 220 12.32 1.21 -9.27
CA PHE A 220 13.60 1.88 -9.01
C PHE A 220 14.33 2.28 -10.30
N SER A 221 13.57 2.64 -11.34
CA SER A 221 14.10 3.19 -12.59
C SER A 221 13.47 4.55 -12.89
N GLN A 222 14.28 5.51 -13.36
CA GLN A 222 13.78 6.84 -13.69
C GLN A 222 12.68 6.78 -14.75
N ALA A 223 12.81 5.91 -15.76
CA ALA A 223 11.79 5.71 -16.78
C ALA A 223 10.44 5.20 -16.24
N MET A 224 10.41 4.44 -15.15
CA MET A 224 9.15 4.07 -14.49
C MET A 224 8.55 5.27 -13.75
N ILE A 225 9.40 6.08 -13.11
CA ILE A 225 8.96 7.25 -12.35
C ILE A 225 8.44 8.35 -13.26
N ASP A 226 9.08 8.59 -14.40
CA ASP A 226 8.61 9.58 -15.38
C ASP A 226 7.23 9.19 -15.91
N ARG A 227 7.04 7.91 -16.29
CA ARG A 227 5.73 7.38 -16.69
C ARG A 227 4.67 7.50 -15.59
N LEU A 228 5.05 7.26 -14.34
CA LEU A 228 4.14 7.43 -13.20
C LEU A 228 3.79 8.91 -13.01
N CYS A 229 4.75 9.83 -13.07
CA CYS A 229 4.52 11.27 -12.96
C CYS A 229 3.59 11.78 -14.07
N ASP A 230 3.83 11.37 -15.32
CA ASP A 230 2.97 11.66 -16.46
C ASP A 230 1.55 11.13 -16.23
N PHE A 231 1.42 9.87 -15.82
CA PHE A 231 0.15 9.25 -15.44
C PHE A 231 -0.52 9.96 -14.25
N LEU A 232 0.19 10.69 -13.41
CA LEU A 232 -0.37 11.43 -12.27
C LEU A 232 -0.58 12.93 -12.57
N GLY A 233 -0.18 13.42 -13.74
CA GLY A 233 -0.30 14.84 -14.10
C GLY A 233 0.64 15.76 -13.31
N ILE A 234 1.74 15.23 -12.79
CA ILE A 234 2.77 15.97 -12.05
C ILE A 234 4.08 15.98 -12.85
N ALA A 235 4.92 16.99 -12.61
CA ALA A 235 6.22 17.11 -13.27
C ALA A 235 7.13 15.93 -12.90
N PRO A 236 7.94 15.41 -13.85
CA PRO A 236 8.92 14.38 -13.55
C PRO A 236 9.98 14.92 -12.58
N ARG A 237 10.41 14.08 -11.65
CA ARG A 237 11.50 14.39 -10.72
C ARG A 237 12.40 13.18 -10.53
N PRO A 238 13.71 13.40 -10.28
CA PRO A 238 14.60 12.34 -9.87
C PRO A 238 14.09 11.66 -8.59
N ALA A 239 13.98 10.34 -8.62
CA ALA A 239 13.63 9.57 -7.44
C ALA A 239 14.88 8.98 -6.76
N PRO A 240 14.86 8.76 -5.43
CA PRO A 240 15.92 8.03 -4.75
C PRO A 240 15.84 6.53 -5.13
N LEU A 241 16.57 6.15 -6.17
CA LEU A 241 16.51 4.80 -6.77
C LEU A 241 17.22 3.72 -5.93
N THR A 242 18.12 4.12 -5.03
CA THR A 242 18.91 3.20 -4.19
C THR A 242 18.28 2.90 -2.84
N GLU A 243 17.25 3.65 -2.42
CA GLU A 243 16.67 3.53 -1.08
C GLU A 243 15.55 2.50 -1.01
N ARG A 244 15.79 1.39 -0.31
CA ARG A 244 14.73 0.44 0.08
C ARG A 244 14.14 0.80 1.43
N VAL A 245 12.92 1.36 1.41
CA VAL A 245 12.21 1.71 2.64
C VAL A 245 11.63 0.46 3.30
N HIS A 246 11.91 0.27 4.61
CA HIS A 246 11.48 -0.88 5.42
C HIS A 246 12.07 -2.25 4.99
N GLU A 247 13.34 -2.29 4.60
CA GLU A 247 14.06 -3.56 4.45
C GLU A 247 14.21 -4.23 5.83
N GLY A 248 13.33 -5.20 6.12
CA GLY A 248 13.38 -5.96 7.37
C GLY A 248 14.54 -6.94 7.38
N VAL A 249 14.99 -7.33 8.59
CA VAL A 249 16.06 -8.33 8.81
C VAL A 249 15.94 -9.48 7.80
N PRO A 250 16.98 -9.77 7.00
CA PRO A 250 16.92 -10.80 5.98
C PRO A 250 16.86 -12.16 6.66
N VAL A 251 15.63 -12.66 6.85
CA VAL A 251 15.38 -14.07 7.12
C VAL A 251 15.31 -14.76 5.76
N PRO A 252 16.31 -15.58 5.38
CA PRO A 252 16.29 -16.26 4.10
C PRO A 252 15.15 -17.28 4.07
N MET A 253 14.55 -17.44 2.90
CA MET A 253 13.63 -18.55 2.61
C MET A 253 14.45 -19.75 2.17
N SER A 254 14.18 -20.94 2.73
CA SER A 254 14.84 -22.17 2.28
C SER A 254 14.39 -22.57 0.86
N ALA A 255 15.21 -23.35 0.15
CA ALA A 255 14.86 -23.82 -1.19
C ALA A 255 13.52 -24.60 -1.21
N ALA A 256 13.28 -25.47 -0.23
CA ALA A 256 12.03 -26.22 -0.10
C ALA A 256 10.82 -25.31 0.17
N GLN A 257 10.99 -24.27 1.00
CA GLN A 257 9.93 -23.28 1.24
C GLN A 257 9.62 -22.48 -0.02
N ARG A 258 10.65 -22.11 -0.79
CA ARG A 258 10.51 -21.39 -2.06
C ARG A 258 9.78 -22.24 -3.10
N ALA A 259 10.18 -23.49 -3.28
CA ALA A 259 9.52 -24.41 -4.21
C ALA A 259 8.03 -24.61 -3.86
N ALA A 260 7.72 -24.86 -2.57
CA ALA A 260 6.33 -25.00 -2.13
C ALA A 260 5.50 -23.72 -2.34
N ALA A 261 6.09 -22.55 -2.06
CA ALA A 261 5.47 -21.25 -2.30
C ALA A 261 5.23 -20.97 -3.79
N ALA A 262 6.22 -21.25 -4.64
CA ALA A 262 6.14 -21.05 -6.08
C ALA A 262 5.06 -21.97 -6.69
N ALA A 263 5.03 -23.25 -6.30
CA ALA A 263 4.00 -24.19 -6.75
C ALA A 263 2.59 -23.72 -6.36
N ALA A 264 2.39 -23.28 -5.12
CA ALA A 264 1.09 -22.77 -4.66
C ALA A 264 0.64 -21.47 -5.35
N LEU A 265 1.58 -20.67 -5.86
CA LEU A 265 1.33 -19.38 -6.51
C LEU A 265 1.46 -19.44 -8.04
N ALA A 266 1.69 -20.61 -8.64
CA ALA A 266 1.93 -20.78 -10.07
C ALA A 266 0.83 -20.13 -10.93
N SER A 267 -0.44 -20.31 -10.54
CA SER A 267 -1.60 -19.74 -11.24
C SER A 267 -1.62 -18.20 -11.28
N GLN A 268 -0.94 -17.54 -10.33
CA GLN A 268 -0.79 -16.09 -10.28
C GLN A 268 0.30 -15.62 -11.24
N TYR A 269 1.41 -16.37 -11.35
CA TYR A 269 2.43 -16.13 -12.38
C TYR A 269 1.83 -16.29 -13.78
N ASP A 270 1.09 -17.38 -14.02
CA ASP A 270 0.44 -17.65 -15.30
C ASP A 270 -0.55 -16.55 -15.66
N PHE A 271 -1.38 -16.14 -14.71
CA PHE A 271 -2.34 -15.07 -14.91
C PHE A 271 -1.68 -13.75 -15.31
N VAL A 272 -0.62 -13.34 -14.60
CA VAL A 272 0.09 -12.08 -14.89
C VAL A 272 0.76 -12.16 -16.26
N ALA A 273 1.44 -13.27 -16.57
CA ALA A 273 2.10 -13.46 -17.86
C ALA A 273 1.10 -13.41 -19.03
N GLU A 274 -0.04 -14.09 -18.89
CA GLU A 274 -1.10 -14.12 -19.91
C GLU A 274 -1.78 -12.76 -20.07
N ARG A 275 -2.19 -12.12 -18.96
CA ARG A 275 -3.04 -10.92 -19.01
C ARG A 275 -2.27 -9.62 -19.21
N LEU A 276 -1.04 -9.52 -18.70
CA LEU A 276 -0.21 -8.33 -18.88
C LEU A 276 0.74 -8.46 -20.07
N GLY A 277 0.82 -9.64 -20.70
CA GLY A 277 1.66 -9.92 -21.87
C GLY A 277 3.17 -9.83 -21.60
N ARG A 278 3.56 -9.55 -20.36
CA ARG A 278 4.96 -9.41 -19.93
C ARG A 278 5.07 -9.71 -18.45
N MET A 279 6.28 -10.11 -18.05
CA MET A 279 6.64 -10.34 -16.66
C MET A 279 8.11 -9.96 -16.47
N PRO A 280 8.50 -9.33 -15.35
CA PRO A 280 9.89 -9.01 -15.09
C PRO A 280 10.77 -10.28 -15.14
N PRO A 281 12.00 -10.24 -15.69
CA PRO A 281 12.87 -11.41 -15.82
C PRO A 281 13.12 -12.13 -14.48
N GLN A 282 13.14 -11.39 -13.37
CA GLN A 282 13.37 -11.94 -12.04
C GLN A 282 12.26 -12.90 -11.59
N TRP A 283 11.02 -12.68 -12.03
CA TRP A 283 9.89 -13.56 -11.69
C TRP A 283 10.02 -14.91 -12.41
N ALA A 284 10.56 -14.92 -13.63
CA ALA A 284 10.77 -16.14 -14.41
C ALA A 284 11.77 -17.07 -13.71
N ALA A 285 12.84 -16.53 -13.13
CA ALA A 285 13.82 -17.29 -12.36
C ALA A 285 13.21 -17.97 -11.10
N HIS A 286 12.18 -17.39 -10.49
CA HIS A 286 11.50 -18.00 -9.35
C HIS A 286 10.41 -18.99 -9.72
N ARG A 287 9.93 -18.94 -10.98
CA ARG A 287 9.03 -19.95 -11.54
C ARG A 287 9.77 -21.26 -11.84
N VAL A 288 11.04 -21.17 -12.27
CA VAL A 288 11.88 -22.32 -12.62
C VAL A 288 12.58 -22.85 -11.37
N GLY A 289 11.90 -23.74 -10.66
CA GLY A 289 12.37 -24.41 -9.44
C GLY A 289 11.35 -25.40 -8.88
N VAL A 290 10.42 -25.84 -9.73
CA VAL A 290 9.49 -26.96 -9.55
C VAL A 290 10.09 -28.16 -10.25
#